data_AF-A0A2T7A1M3-F1
#
_entry.id   AF-A0A2T7A1M3-F1
#
_cell.length_a   1.000
_cell.length_b   1.000
_cell.length_c   1.000
_cell.angle_alpha   90.00
_cell.angle_beta   90.00
_cell.angle_gamma   90.00
#
_symmetry.space_group_name_H-M   'P 1'
#
loop_
_entity.id
_entity.type
_entity.pdbx_description
1 polymer ?
#
loop_
_entity_poly.entity_id
_entity_poly.type
_entity_poly.pdbx_seq_one_letter_code
_entity_poly.pdbx_strand_id
1 'polypeptide(L)'
;MDSLSQQRLSAILSASYSDAEIRNALQVLDSRFTENSPDSRRQLRVDVQAEVIQSNVHIIREFSKISEQLKLVGHTLNAMNNVVSSLKTHVTAASSESAPILEESSQLLTQKKNTETKEALLKAFTEHFVVSEKDVVILTSSAEPVDDRFFRILNRVKKIHGDCEVLLASENQRAGLEIMDQMTNHLQGAFQKLYRWIQRELKHLSLENPQINAGIRRALRVLAEKPTLFQNCLDFFAEARQK
;
A
#
# COMPACT_ATOMS: atom_id res chain seq x y z
N MET A 1 -37.56 102.31 29.53
CA MET A 1 -36.60 101.31 29.05
C MET A 1 -35.55 101.18 30.13
N ASP A 2 -35.69 100.19 31.00
CA ASP A 2 -34.90 100.07 32.22
C ASP A 2 -33.43 99.77 31.88
N SER A 3 -32.49 100.43 32.57
CA SER A 3 -31.04 100.31 32.36
C SER A 3 -30.53 98.86 32.35
N LEU A 4 -31.22 97.96 33.05
CA LEU A 4 -30.97 96.53 33.09
C LEU A 4 -31.21 95.83 31.74
N SER A 5 -32.22 96.25 30.98
CA SER A 5 -32.52 95.71 29.65
C SER A 5 -31.46 96.12 28.63
N GLN A 6 -30.94 97.35 28.73
CA GLN A 6 -29.84 97.85 27.90
C GLN A 6 -28.51 97.17 28.20
N GLN A 7 -28.19 96.91 29.48
CA GLN A 7 -27.00 96.17 29.87
C GLN A 7 -27.04 94.70 29.42
N ARG A 8 -28.21 94.04 29.51
CA ARG A 8 -28.38 92.68 28.99
C ARG A 8 -28.31 92.63 27.47
N LEU A 9 -28.89 93.60 26.76
CA LEU A 9 -28.77 93.72 25.30
C LEU A 9 -27.31 93.92 24.88
N SER A 10 -26.57 94.80 25.55
CA SER A 10 -25.14 95.04 25.27
C SER A 10 -24.29 93.78 25.50
N ALA A 11 -24.54 93.04 26.59
CA ALA A 11 -23.82 91.80 26.90
C ALA A 11 -24.17 90.65 25.92
N ILE A 12 -25.41 90.57 25.45
CA ILE A 12 -25.83 89.56 24.48
C ILE A 12 -25.27 89.90 23.09
N LEU A 13 -25.29 91.16 22.68
CA LEU A 13 -24.76 91.60 21.39
C LEU A 13 -23.23 91.51 21.31
N SER A 14 -22.51 91.68 22.43
CA SER A 14 -21.05 91.51 22.48
C SER A 14 -20.62 90.05 22.47
N ALA A 15 -21.38 89.14 23.07
CA ALA A 15 -21.11 87.70 23.05
C ALA A 15 -21.57 87.02 21.73
N SER A 16 -22.64 87.52 21.11
CA SER A 16 -23.32 86.89 19.96
C SER A 16 -22.51 86.93 18.65
N TYR A 17 -21.60 87.89 18.46
CA TYR A 17 -20.83 88.00 17.21
C TYR A 17 -19.58 87.11 17.16
N SER A 18 -19.00 86.76 18.32
CA SER A 18 -17.74 86.00 18.41
C SER A 18 -17.92 84.48 18.48
N ASP A 19 -19.13 84.00 18.81
CA ASP A 19 -19.39 82.59 19.09
C ASP A 19 -20.23 81.95 17.96
N ALA A 20 -19.61 81.02 17.23
CA ALA A 20 -20.23 80.32 16.11
C ALA A 20 -21.36 79.39 16.56
N GLU A 21 -21.31 78.83 17.77
CA GLU A 21 -22.37 77.98 18.31
C GLU A 21 -23.61 78.80 18.63
N ILE A 22 -23.42 79.97 19.24
CA ILE A 22 -24.52 80.90 19.54
C ILE A 22 -25.16 81.41 18.26
N ARG A 23 -24.37 81.77 17.24
CA ARG A 23 -24.89 82.18 15.93
C ARG A 23 -25.72 81.09 15.27
N ASN A 24 -25.24 79.85 15.29
CA ASN A 24 -26.00 78.72 14.74
C ASN A 24 -27.28 78.45 15.53
N ALA A 25 -27.22 78.49 16.87
CA ALA A 25 -28.40 78.34 17.71
C ALA A 25 -29.45 79.43 17.45
N LEU A 26 -29.01 80.68 17.28
CA LEU A 26 -29.88 81.80 16.92
C LEU A 26 -30.46 81.65 15.52
N GLN A 27 -29.69 81.17 14.54
CA GLN A 27 -30.18 80.92 13.18
C GLN A 27 -31.21 79.79 13.13
N VAL A 28 -31.00 78.73 13.92
CA VAL A 28 -32.00 77.67 14.11
C VAL A 28 -33.24 78.23 14.76
N LEU A 29 -33.09 79.06 15.81
CA LEU A 29 -34.22 79.69 16.49
C LEU A 29 -35.03 80.61 15.55
N ASP A 30 -34.33 81.42 14.76
CA ASP A 30 -34.91 82.33 13.76
C ASP A 30 -35.72 81.57 12.71
N SER A 31 -35.20 80.43 12.23
CA SER A 31 -35.95 79.57 11.30
C SER A 31 -37.23 78.95 11.89
N ARG A 32 -37.37 78.91 13.22
CA ARG A 32 -38.53 78.31 13.92
C ARG A 32 -39.61 79.31 14.32
N PHE A 33 -39.28 80.60 14.42
CA PHE A 33 -40.21 81.63 14.86
C PHE A 33 -40.60 82.54 13.72
N THR A 34 -41.88 82.55 13.36
CA THR A 34 -42.48 83.61 12.54
C THR A 34 -42.98 84.76 13.41
N GLU A 35 -43.49 84.47 14.62
CA GLU A 35 -43.95 85.47 15.60
C GLU A 35 -43.57 85.07 17.04
N ASN A 36 -43.08 86.05 17.81
CA ASN A 36 -42.55 85.84 19.16
C ASN A 36 -43.64 85.99 20.24
N SER A 37 -44.60 85.06 20.28
CA SER A 37 -45.70 85.03 21.25
C SER A 37 -45.34 84.24 22.53
N PRO A 38 -46.00 84.50 23.67
CA PRO A 38 -45.80 83.71 24.89
C PRO A 38 -46.15 82.21 24.71
N ASP A 39 -47.12 81.89 23.86
CA ASP A 39 -47.49 80.51 23.53
C ASP A 39 -46.41 79.84 22.65
N SER A 40 -45.87 80.55 21.66
CA SER A 40 -44.80 80.05 20.79
C SER A 40 -43.52 79.74 21.58
N ARG A 41 -43.19 80.54 22.61
CA ARG A 41 -42.06 80.27 23.52
C ARG A 41 -42.27 79.02 24.39
N ARG A 42 -43.52 78.78 24.81
CA ARG A 42 -43.88 77.62 25.65
C ARG A 42 -43.88 76.34 24.81
N GLN A 43 -44.32 76.43 23.57
CA GLN A 43 -44.40 75.33 22.61
C GLN A 43 -43.02 74.94 22.07
N LEU A 44 -42.09 75.89 21.88
CA LEU A 44 -40.72 75.63 21.42
C LEU A 44 -40.02 74.50 22.20
N ARG A 45 -40.12 74.52 23.54
CA ARG A 45 -39.46 73.48 24.36
C ARG A 45 -40.08 72.11 24.10
N VAL A 46 -41.39 72.06 23.94
CA VAL A 46 -42.14 70.82 23.69
C VAL A 46 -41.80 70.29 22.29
N ASP A 47 -41.76 71.16 21.29
CA ASP A 47 -41.48 70.77 19.90
C ASP A 47 -40.03 70.31 19.72
N VAL A 48 -39.06 71.00 20.32
CA VAL A 48 -37.65 70.58 20.30
C VAL A 48 -37.48 69.23 21.00
N GLN A 49 -38.17 69.02 22.15
CA GLN A 49 -38.14 67.72 22.82
C GLN A 49 -38.81 66.63 21.97
N ALA A 50 -39.93 66.93 21.32
CA ALA A 50 -40.61 65.99 20.43
C ALA A 50 -39.74 65.61 19.23
N GLU A 51 -39.04 66.56 18.62
CA GLU A 51 -38.13 66.32 17.49
C GLU A 51 -36.92 65.47 17.91
N VAL A 52 -36.31 65.77 19.06
CA VAL A 52 -35.21 64.95 19.60
C VAL A 52 -35.69 63.52 19.87
N ILE A 53 -36.87 63.35 20.46
CA ILE A 53 -37.48 62.03 20.67
C ILE A 53 -37.72 61.34 19.32
N GLN A 54 -38.25 62.05 18.33
CA GLN A 54 -38.54 61.50 17.01
C GLN A 54 -37.27 61.06 16.27
N SER A 55 -36.21 61.88 16.34
CA SER A 55 -34.89 61.56 15.78
C SER A 55 -34.28 60.32 16.47
N ASN A 56 -34.32 60.28 17.80
CA ASN A 56 -33.84 59.12 18.56
C ASN A 56 -34.65 57.85 18.23
N VAL A 57 -35.97 57.95 18.08
CA VAL A 57 -36.82 56.83 17.66
C VAL A 57 -36.45 56.35 16.25
N HIS A 58 -36.15 57.27 15.33
CA HIS A 58 -35.71 56.93 13.98
C HIS A 58 -34.37 56.18 14.02
N ILE A 59 -33.38 56.68 14.77
CA ILE A 59 -32.08 56.05 14.95
C ILE A 59 -32.24 54.64 15.53
N ILE A 60 -33.05 54.47 16.58
CA ILE A 60 -33.29 53.17 17.22
C ILE A 60 -33.93 52.18 16.22
N ARG A 61 -34.86 52.63 15.36
CA ARG A 61 -35.46 51.77 14.34
C ARG A 61 -34.45 51.30 13.31
N GLU A 62 -33.60 52.19 12.80
CA GLU A 62 -32.56 51.80 11.85
C GLU A 62 -31.52 50.86 12.50
N PHE A 63 -31.11 51.14 13.75
CA PHE A 63 -30.22 50.24 14.50
C PHE A 63 -30.86 48.88 14.80
N SER A 64 -32.17 48.81 15.00
CA SER A 64 -32.89 47.55 15.19
C SER A 64 -32.77 46.64 13.97
N LYS A 65 -32.87 47.18 12.75
CA LYS A 65 -32.70 46.42 11.50
C LYS A 65 -31.28 45.85 11.38
N ILE A 66 -30.28 46.66 11.72
CA ILE A 66 -28.87 46.24 11.71
C ILE A 66 -28.64 45.14 12.76
N SER A 67 -29.21 45.28 13.95
CA SER A 67 -29.13 44.27 15.01
C SER A 67 -29.74 42.93 14.58
N GLU A 68 -30.89 42.95 13.91
CA GLU A 68 -31.51 41.74 13.35
C GLU A 68 -30.63 41.07 12.29
N GLN A 69 -30.06 41.84 11.37
CA GLN A 69 -29.14 41.30 10.37
C GLN A 69 -27.89 40.69 11.02
N LEU A 70 -27.34 41.33 12.05
CA LEU A 70 -26.18 40.81 12.78
C LEU A 70 -26.52 39.51 13.52
N LYS A 71 -27.72 39.40 14.10
CA LYS A 71 -28.21 38.16 14.71
C LYS A 71 -28.33 37.03 13.67
N LEU A 72 -28.86 37.33 12.48
CA LEU A 72 -28.94 36.34 11.39
C LEU A 72 -27.55 35.84 10.97
N VAL A 73 -26.58 36.75 10.83
CA VAL A 73 -25.19 36.38 10.55
C VAL A 73 -24.63 35.52 11.68
N GLY A 74 -24.88 35.88 12.94
CA GLY A 74 -24.46 35.08 14.11
C GLY A 74 -25.05 33.67 14.11
N HIS A 75 -26.33 33.51 13.78
CA HIS A 75 -26.96 32.20 13.64
C HIS A 75 -26.34 31.39 12.50
N THR A 76 -26.07 32.02 11.36
CA THR A 76 -25.45 31.37 10.20
C THR A 76 -24.02 30.92 10.52
N LEU A 77 -23.25 31.76 11.22
CA LEU A 77 -21.89 31.44 11.65
C LEU A 77 -21.86 30.26 12.63
N ASN A 78 -22.79 30.25 13.59
CA ASN A 78 -22.93 29.13 14.54
C ASN A 78 -23.34 27.83 13.83
N ALA A 79 -24.28 27.89 12.88
CA ALA A 79 -24.66 26.75 12.07
C ALA A 79 -23.47 26.21 11.27
N MET A 80 -22.70 27.10 10.63
CA MET A 80 -21.50 26.72 9.88
C MET A 80 -20.44 26.09 10.80
N ASN A 81 -20.21 26.66 11.98
CA ASN A 81 -19.27 26.12 12.95
C ASN A 81 -19.67 24.71 13.42
N ASN A 82 -20.97 24.46 13.61
CA ASN A 82 -21.49 23.13 13.95
C ASN A 82 -21.27 22.13 12.80
N VAL A 83 -21.51 22.53 11.55
CA VAL A 83 -21.25 21.67 10.39
C VAL A 83 -19.76 21.32 10.28
N VAL A 84 -18.89 22.32 10.47
CA VAL A 84 -17.43 22.10 10.44
C VAL A 84 -16.98 21.17 11.57
N SER A 85 -17.53 21.31 12.78
CA SER A 85 -17.19 20.41 13.88
C SER A 85 -17.68 18.98 13.63
N SER A 86 -18.90 18.80 13.12
CA SER A 86 -19.42 17.48 12.73
C SER A 86 -18.62 16.83 11.60
N LEU A 87 -18.22 17.60 10.57
CA LEU A 87 -17.36 17.10 9.50
C LEU A 87 -16.00 16.67 10.04
N LYS A 88 -15.40 17.46 10.93
CA LYS A 88 -14.14 17.12 11.57
C LYS A 88 -14.25 15.79 12.33
N THR A 89 -15.32 15.58 13.10
CA THR A 89 -15.53 14.32 13.82
C THR A 89 -15.70 13.13 12.89
N HIS A 90 -16.45 13.28 11.79
CA HIS A 90 -16.62 12.20 10.81
C HIS A 90 -15.32 11.86 10.09
N VAL A 91 -14.53 12.87 9.70
CA VAL A 91 -13.23 12.65 9.07
C VAL A 91 -12.27 11.93 10.02
N THR A 92 -12.23 12.33 11.30
CA THR A 92 -11.38 11.65 12.29
C THR A 92 -11.84 10.21 12.55
N ALA A 93 -13.15 9.95 12.60
CA ALA A 93 -13.68 8.61 12.78
C ALA A 93 -13.35 7.70 11.58
N ALA A 94 -13.63 8.18 10.36
CA ALA A 94 -13.32 7.44 9.13
C ALA A 94 -11.82 7.18 8.98
N SER A 95 -10.96 8.16 9.34
CA SER A 95 -9.51 7.97 9.35
C SER A 95 -9.06 6.94 10.38
N SER A 96 -9.67 6.93 11.57
CA SER A 96 -9.37 5.95 12.63
C SER A 96 -9.84 4.54 12.28
N GLU A 97 -10.95 4.39 11.55
CA GLU A 97 -11.44 3.10 11.05
C GLU A 97 -10.61 2.60 9.85
N SER A 98 -10.15 3.51 8.99
CA SER A 98 -9.37 3.14 7.80
C SER A 98 -7.91 2.79 8.12
N ALA A 99 -7.34 3.35 9.20
CA ALA A 99 -5.97 3.09 9.61
C ALA A 99 -5.66 1.58 9.85
N PRO A 100 -6.44 0.83 10.66
CA PRO A 100 -6.18 -0.59 10.87
C PRO A 100 -6.40 -1.41 9.59
N ILE A 101 -7.35 -1.05 8.74
CA ILE A 101 -7.59 -1.73 7.45
C ILE A 101 -6.38 -1.56 6.53
N LEU A 102 -5.79 -0.37 6.49
CA LEU A 102 -4.59 -0.10 5.71
C LEU A 102 -3.38 -0.89 6.25
N GLU A 103 -3.24 -0.95 7.58
CA GLU A 103 -2.19 -1.73 8.23
C GLU A 103 -2.35 -3.23 7.92
N GLU A 104 -3.54 -3.79 8.12
CA GLU A 104 -3.85 -5.19 7.80
C GLU A 104 -3.60 -5.49 6.32
N SER A 105 -4.05 -4.62 5.41
CA SER A 105 -3.80 -4.77 3.98
C SER A 105 -2.30 -4.78 3.67
N SER A 106 -1.49 -3.96 4.34
CA SER A 106 -0.04 -3.91 4.14
C SER A 106 0.65 -5.19 4.63
N GLN A 107 0.18 -5.73 5.76
CA GLN A 107 0.66 -7.01 6.31
C GLN A 107 0.29 -8.16 5.37
N LEU A 108 -0.94 -8.21 4.86
CA LEU A 108 -1.39 -9.19 3.88
C LEU A 108 -0.59 -9.11 2.59
N LEU A 109 -0.28 -7.91 2.09
CA LEU A 109 0.55 -7.75 0.89
C LEU A 109 1.96 -8.32 1.09
N THR A 110 2.53 -8.08 2.27
CA THR A 110 3.86 -8.58 2.63
C THR A 110 3.85 -10.10 2.78
N GLN A 111 2.82 -10.66 3.42
CA GLN A 111 2.62 -12.10 3.53
C GLN A 111 2.44 -12.75 2.16
N LYS A 112 1.63 -12.15 1.28
CA LYS A 112 1.46 -12.61 -0.10
C LYS A 112 2.79 -12.69 -0.84
N LYS A 113 3.59 -11.62 -0.79
CA LYS A 113 4.92 -11.60 -1.42
C LYS A 113 5.84 -12.70 -0.87
N ASN A 114 5.83 -12.92 0.45
CA ASN A 114 6.63 -13.98 1.08
C ASN A 114 6.14 -15.38 0.68
N THR A 115 4.85 -15.57 0.47
CA THR A 115 4.30 -16.84 0.00
C THR A 115 4.66 -17.08 -1.46
N GLU A 116 4.57 -16.06 -2.32
CA GLU A 116 4.96 -16.15 -3.74
C GLU A 116 6.44 -16.47 -3.90
N THR A 117 7.33 -15.89 -3.09
CA THR A 117 8.76 -16.24 -3.12
C THR A 117 9.01 -17.67 -2.66
N LYS A 118 8.31 -18.13 -1.61
CA LYS A 118 8.39 -19.52 -1.15
C LYS A 118 7.84 -20.50 -2.19
N GLU A 119 6.75 -20.17 -2.87
CA GLU A 119 6.19 -20.98 -3.95
C GLU A 119 7.16 -21.08 -5.13
N ALA A 120 7.72 -19.95 -5.57
CA ALA A 120 8.71 -19.92 -6.64
C ALA A 120 9.95 -20.75 -6.28
N LEU A 121 10.44 -20.63 -5.04
CA LEU A 121 11.57 -21.42 -4.53
C LEU A 121 11.23 -22.91 -4.48
N LEU A 122 10.05 -23.28 -3.96
CA LEU A 122 9.60 -24.67 -3.90
C LEU A 122 9.48 -25.27 -5.29
N LYS A 123 8.90 -24.53 -6.24
CA LYS A 123 8.78 -24.97 -7.63
C LYS A 123 10.15 -25.23 -8.26
N ALA A 124 11.09 -24.28 -8.12
CA ALA A 124 12.46 -24.46 -8.59
C ALA A 124 13.16 -25.64 -7.91
N PHE A 125 12.94 -25.83 -6.60
CA PHE A 125 13.47 -26.95 -5.84
C PHE A 125 12.92 -28.28 -6.33
N THR A 126 11.60 -28.39 -6.55
CA THR A 126 10.96 -29.59 -7.08
C THR A 126 11.43 -29.90 -8.49
N GLU A 127 11.51 -28.91 -9.38
CA GLU A 127 11.99 -29.13 -10.76
C GLU A 127 13.43 -29.64 -10.81
N HIS A 128 14.28 -29.13 -9.91
CA HIS A 128 15.70 -29.46 -9.87
C HIS A 128 16.00 -30.76 -9.13
N PHE A 129 15.46 -30.97 -7.93
CA PHE A 129 15.83 -32.09 -7.05
C PHE A 129 14.87 -33.29 -7.06
N VAL A 130 13.67 -33.15 -7.64
CA VAL A 130 12.70 -34.26 -7.71
C VAL A 130 12.72 -34.90 -9.09
N VAL A 131 12.94 -36.21 -9.11
CA VAL A 131 12.88 -37.03 -10.32
C VAL A 131 11.47 -37.59 -10.45
N SER A 132 10.87 -37.50 -11.64
CA SER A 132 9.53 -38.04 -11.86
C SER A 132 9.51 -39.56 -11.72
N GLU A 133 8.43 -40.13 -11.18
CA GLU A 133 8.27 -41.58 -11.05
C GLU A 133 8.43 -42.31 -12.39
N LYS A 134 7.98 -41.71 -13.50
CA LYS A 134 8.19 -42.22 -14.86
C LYS A 134 9.68 -42.35 -15.21
N ASP A 135 10.47 -41.35 -14.83
CA ASP A 135 11.92 -41.33 -15.07
C ASP A 135 12.63 -42.38 -14.21
N VAL A 136 12.16 -42.60 -12.97
CA VAL A 136 12.64 -43.66 -12.07
C VAL A 136 12.35 -45.05 -12.64
N VAL A 137 11.18 -45.26 -13.23
CA VAL A 137 10.81 -46.54 -13.88
C VAL A 137 11.73 -46.82 -15.06
N ILE A 138 12.03 -45.82 -15.90
CA ILE A 138 12.97 -45.96 -17.03
C ILE A 138 14.38 -46.33 -16.52
N LEU A 139 14.81 -45.77 -15.38
CA LEU A 139 16.12 -46.09 -14.77
C LEU A 139 16.17 -47.49 -14.16
N THR A 140 15.12 -47.93 -13.49
CA THR A 140 15.19 -49.10 -12.59
C THR A 140 14.55 -50.36 -13.19
N SER A 141 13.51 -50.22 -14.01
CA SER A 141 12.78 -51.37 -14.57
C SER A 141 13.58 -52.07 -15.66
N SER A 142 13.72 -53.40 -15.55
CA SER A 142 14.37 -54.24 -16.57
C SER A 142 13.52 -54.46 -17.82
N ALA A 143 12.25 -54.06 -17.80
CA ALA A 143 11.31 -54.17 -18.91
C ALA A 143 11.48 -53.03 -19.96
N GLU A 144 11.98 -51.87 -19.53
CA GLU A 144 12.22 -50.72 -20.41
C GLU A 144 13.59 -50.83 -21.11
N PRO A 145 13.71 -50.46 -22.39
CA PRO A 145 14.97 -50.54 -23.14
C PRO A 145 16.03 -49.56 -22.60
N VAL A 146 17.30 -49.86 -22.85
CA VAL A 146 18.43 -48.95 -22.58
C VAL A 146 18.67 -48.10 -23.83
N ASP A 147 18.03 -46.93 -23.88
CA ASP A 147 18.07 -46.00 -25.00
C ASP A 147 18.73 -44.66 -24.63
N ASP A 148 18.73 -43.69 -25.54
CA ASP A 148 19.24 -42.34 -25.26
C ASP A 148 18.46 -41.60 -24.16
N ARG A 149 17.22 -42.02 -23.85
CA ARG A 149 16.44 -41.44 -22.74
C ARG A 149 17.01 -41.93 -21.41
N PHE A 150 17.33 -43.21 -21.29
CA PHE A 150 18.01 -43.77 -20.11
C PHE A 150 19.29 -42.99 -19.78
N PHE A 151 20.19 -42.78 -20.75
CA PHE A 151 21.45 -42.06 -20.50
C PHE A 151 21.25 -40.59 -20.12
N ARG A 152 20.23 -39.92 -20.69
CA ARG A 152 19.88 -38.54 -20.33
C ARG A 152 19.38 -38.44 -18.89
N ILE A 153 18.47 -39.33 -18.49
CA ILE A 153 17.93 -39.37 -17.14
C ILE A 153 19.03 -39.75 -16.14
N LEU A 154 19.89 -40.72 -16.48
CA LEU A 154 21.03 -41.11 -15.62
C LEU A 154 21.97 -39.94 -15.35
N ASN A 155 22.32 -39.16 -16.38
CA ASN A 155 23.14 -37.96 -16.21
C ASN A 155 22.43 -36.89 -15.37
N ARG A 156 21.12 -36.73 -15.53
CA ARG A 156 20.31 -35.83 -14.67
C ARG A 156 20.39 -36.26 -13.21
N VAL A 157 20.17 -37.54 -12.89
CA VAL A 157 20.24 -38.06 -11.52
C VAL A 157 21.64 -37.90 -10.91
N LYS A 158 22.70 -38.12 -11.69
CA LYS A 158 24.08 -37.86 -11.25
C LYS A 158 24.31 -36.39 -10.92
N LYS A 159 23.79 -35.48 -11.76
CA LYS A 159 23.88 -34.04 -11.52
C LYS A 159 23.14 -33.65 -10.24
N ILE A 160 21.92 -34.16 -10.04
CA ILE A 160 21.13 -33.92 -8.81
C ILE A 160 21.90 -34.42 -7.58
N HIS A 161 22.47 -35.62 -7.64
CA HIS A 161 23.29 -36.17 -6.55
C HIS A 161 24.48 -35.26 -6.20
N GLY A 162 25.17 -34.68 -7.19
CA GLY A 162 26.26 -33.72 -6.95
C GLY A 162 25.74 -32.38 -6.39
N ASP A 163 24.64 -31.87 -6.93
CA ASP A 163 24.03 -30.62 -6.46
C ASP A 163 23.49 -30.74 -5.01
N CYS A 164 23.18 -31.95 -4.54
CA CYS A 164 22.84 -32.20 -3.13
C CYS A 164 24.00 -31.91 -2.16
N GLU A 165 25.26 -31.94 -2.59
CA GLU A 165 26.39 -31.54 -1.74
C GLU A 165 26.29 -30.06 -1.31
N VAL A 166 25.76 -29.21 -2.19
CA VAL A 166 25.49 -27.80 -1.89
C VAL A 166 24.35 -27.66 -0.87
N LEU A 167 23.32 -28.50 -0.95
CA LEU A 167 22.24 -28.54 0.04
C LEU A 167 22.72 -29.01 1.43
N LEU A 168 23.69 -29.92 1.47
CA LEU A 168 24.31 -30.42 2.71
C LEU A 168 25.21 -29.37 3.38
N ALA A 169 25.79 -28.46 2.60
CA ALA A 169 26.55 -27.32 3.11
C ALA A 169 25.64 -26.20 3.65
N SER A 170 24.34 -26.26 3.39
CA SER A 170 23.33 -25.31 3.86
C SER A 170 22.66 -25.80 5.16
N GLU A 171 21.80 -24.98 5.76
CA GLU A 171 21.11 -25.28 7.03
C GLU A 171 20.16 -26.49 6.93
N ASN A 172 19.76 -26.90 5.73
CA ASN A 172 18.81 -27.98 5.48
C ASN A 172 19.48 -29.35 5.25
N GLN A 173 20.40 -29.73 6.14
CA GLN A 173 21.15 -31.00 6.05
C GLN A 173 20.26 -32.23 5.93
N ARG A 174 19.15 -32.32 6.67
CA ARG A 174 18.29 -33.52 6.68
C ARG A 174 17.64 -33.80 5.32
N ALA A 175 17.10 -32.77 4.67
CA ALA A 175 16.48 -32.91 3.34
C ALA A 175 17.54 -33.23 2.27
N GLY A 176 18.72 -32.61 2.37
CA GLY A 176 19.86 -32.92 1.49
C GLY A 176 20.29 -34.38 1.59
N LEU A 177 20.37 -34.93 2.81
CA LEU A 177 20.74 -36.33 3.05
C LEU A 177 19.70 -37.30 2.48
N GLU A 178 18.41 -37.02 2.68
CA GLU A 178 17.32 -37.89 2.20
C GLU A 178 17.27 -37.94 0.67
N ILE A 179 17.38 -36.78 0.00
CA ILE A 179 17.42 -36.73 -1.47
C ILE A 179 18.68 -37.42 -1.99
N MET A 180 19.84 -37.21 -1.35
CA MET A 180 21.08 -37.86 -1.73
C MET A 180 20.99 -39.39 -1.63
N ASP A 181 20.38 -39.92 -0.56
CA ASP A 181 20.15 -41.36 -0.40
C ASP A 181 19.21 -41.91 -1.48
N GLN A 182 18.10 -41.22 -1.75
CA GLN A 182 17.18 -41.59 -2.84
C GLN A 182 17.88 -41.60 -4.21
N MET A 183 18.66 -40.57 -4.52
CA MET A 183 19.42 -40.52 -5.78
C MET A 183 20.47 -41.63 -5.84
N THR A 184 21.14 -41.95 -4.73
CA THR A 184 22.09 -43.07 -4.64
C THR A 184 21.40 -44.40 -4.96
N ASN A 185 20.21 -44.63 -4.39
CA ASN A 185 19.41 -45.82 -4.66
C ASN A 185 18.99 -45.92 -6.14
N HIS A 186 18.56 -44.81 -6.75
CA HIS A 186 18.25 -44.78 -8.18
C HIS A 186 19.46 -45.04 -9.06
N LEU A 187 20.63 -44.47 -8.72
CA LEU A 187 21.88 -44.73 -9.43
C LEU A 187 22.26 -46.21 -9.34
N GLN A 188 22.19 -46.82 -8.15
CA GLN A 188 22.46 -48.24 -7.97
C GLN A 188 21.53 -49.11 -8.82
N GLY A 189 20.22 -48.83 -8.82
CA GLY A 189 19.25 -49.53 -9.66
C GLY A 189 19.57 -49.40 -11.16
N ALA A 190 19.93 -48.19 -11.60
CA ALA A 190 20.32 -47.93 -12.98
C ALA A 190 21.61 -48.66 -13.39
N PHE A 191 22.63 -48.69 -12.53
CA PHE A 191 23.86 -49.45 -12.78
C PHE A 191 23.60 -50.96 -12.84
N GLN A 192 22.74 -51.51 -11.97
CA GLN A 192 22.35 -52.92 -12.03
C GLN A 192 21.58 -53.26 -13.31
N LYS A 193 20.65 -52.40 -13.73
CA LYS A 193 19.94 -52.55 -15.01
C LYS A 193 20.92 -52.55 -16.19
N LEU A 194 21.86 -51.60 -16.19
CA LEU A 194 22.86 -51.45 -17.25
C LEU A 194 23.81 -52.66 -17.29
N TYR A 195 24.25 -53.15 -16.13
CA TYR A 195 25.03 -54.39 -16.01
C TYR A 195 24.31 -55.60 -16.63
N ARG A 196 23.04 -55.83 -16.25
CA ARG A 196 22.22 -56.93 -16.80
C ARG A 196 21.97 -56.77 -18.30
N TRP A 197 21.79 -55.54 -18.79
CA TRP A 197 21.63 -55.28 -20.21
C TRP A 197 22.92 -55.57 -20.99
N ILE A 198 24.07 -55.10 -20.52
CA ILE A 198 25.39 -55.41 -21.12
C ILE A 198 25.63 -56.92 -21.15
N GLN A 199 25.34 -57.65 -20.07
CA GLN A 199 25.50 -59.10 -20.03
C GLN A 199 24.62 -59.82 -21.07
N ARG A 200 23.37 -59.39 -21.25
CA ARG A 200 22.48 -59.93 -22.30
C ARG A 200 23.03 -59.65 -23.69
N GLU A 201 23.41 -58.41 -23.95
CA GLU A 201 23.90 -57.98 -25.26
C GLU A 201 25.22 -58.68 -25.62
N LEU A 202 26.13 -58.87 -24.66
CA LEU A 202 27.38 -59.61 -24.85
C LEU A 202 27.17 -61.11 -25.08
N LYS A 203 26.15 -61.73 -24.45
CA LYS A 203 25.73 -63.11 -24.75
C LYS A 203 25.11 -63.25 -26.14
N HIS A 204 24.49 -62.20 -26.68
CA HIS A 204 23.97 -62.20 -28.04
C HIS A 204 25.05 -61.85 -29.08
N LEU A 205 26.15 -61.21 -28.69
CA LEU A 205 27.29 -60.87 -29.55
C LEU A 205 28.21 -62.07 -29.86
N SER A 206 27.96 -63.24 -29.28
CA SER A 206 28.71 -64.46 -29.55
C SER A 206 28.16 -65.18 -30.79
N LEU A 207 28.70 -64.85 -31.98
CA LEU A 207 29.36 -65.81 -32.89
C LEU A 207 29.54 -65.29 -34.34
N GLU A 208 28.78 -64.30 -34.83
CA GLU A 208 28.79 -63.99 -36.29
C GLU A 208 28.95 -62.51 -36.69
N ASN A 209 28.93 -61.54 -35.76
CA ASN A 209 29.11 -60.12 -36.11
C ASN A 209 29.94 -59.34 -35.06
N PRO A 210 31.23 -59.04 -35.32
CA PRO A 210 32.14 -58.41 -34.36
C PRO A 210 31.94 -56.90 -34.17
N GLN A 211 30.87 -56.30 -34.71
CA GLN A 211 30.61 -54.87 -34.56
C GLN A 211 29.93 -54.58 -33.22
N ILE A 212 30.73 -54.20 -32.21
CA ILE A 212 30.22 -53.71 -30.93
C ILE A 212 29.34 -52.47 -31.18
N ASN A 213 28.05 -52.60 -30.93
CA ASN A 213 27.06 -51.54 -31.07
C ASN A 213 27.51 -50.28 -30.26
N ALA A 214 27.33 -49.09 -30.84
CA ALA A 214 27.66 -47.81 -30.19
C ALA A 214 27.00 -47.66 -28.81
N GLY A 215 25.80 -48.24 -28.62
CA GLY A 215 25.12 -48.30 -27.31
C GLY A 215 25.90 -49.08 -26.25
N ILE A 216 26.51 -50.22 -26.60
CA ILE A 216 27.32 -51.04 -25.69
C ILE A 216 28.58 -50.28 -25.28
N ARG A 217 29.27 -49.62 -26.22
CA ARG A 217 30.46 -48.81 -25.92
C ARG A 217 30.14 -47.66 -24.97
N ARG A 218 28.99 -47.00 -25.15
CA ARG A 218 28.51 -45.94 -24.27
C ARG A 218 28.15 -46.48 -22.89
N ALA A 219 27.47 -47.63 -22.83
CA ALA A 219 27.12 -48.29 -21.58
C ALA A 219 28.37 -48.73 -20.80
N LEU A 220 29.35 -49.37 -21.45
CA LEU A 220 30.62 -49.74 -20.84
C LEU A 220 31.40 -48.54 -20.31
N ARG A 221 31.42 -47.42 -21.05
CA ARG A 221 32.06 -46.18 -20.57
C ARG A 221 31.42 -45.65 -19.29
N VAL A 222 30.09 -45.69 -19.22
CA VAL A 222 29.35 -45.25 -18.03
C VAL A 222 29.53 -46.23 -16.87
N LEU A 223 29.63 -47.54 -17.14
CA LEU A 223 29.89 -48.56 -16.12
C LEU A 223 31.32 -48.49 -15.57
N ALA A 224 32.29 -48.08 -16.40
CA ALA A 224 33.68 -47.89 -16.00
C ALA A 224 33.87 -46.84 -14.90
N GLU A 225 32.88 -45.97 -14.66
CA GLU A 225 32.85 -45.06 -13.51
C GLU A 225 32.70 -45.78 -12.17
N LYS A 226 32.30 -47.06 -12.16
CA LYS A 226 32.28 -47.97 -11.00
C LYS A 226 33.23 -49.15 -11.29
N PRO A 227 34.51 -49.09 -10.86
CA PRO A 227 35.54 -50.06 -11.21
C PRO A 227 35.16 -51.51 -10.91
N THR A 228 34.46 -51.75 -9.79
CA THR A 228 34.05 -53.09 -9.36
C THR A 228 33.01 -53.73 -10.29
N LEU A 229 32.01 -52.98 -10.74
CA LEU A 229 31.00 -53.48 -11.67
C LEU A 229 31.56 -53.69 -13.08
N PHE A 230 32.48 -52.81 -13.48
CA PHE A 230 33.17 -52.93 -14.76
C PHE A 230 34.07 -54.17 -14.81
N GLN A 231 34.84 -54.43 -13.74
CA GLN A 231 35.70 -55.61 -13.63
C GLN A 231 34.89 -56.91 -13.66
N ASN A 232 33.80 -56.99 -12.90
CA ASN A 232 32.88 -58.14 -12.95
C ASN A 232 32.27 -58.37 -14.35
N CYS A 233 32.00 -57.30 -15.10
CA CYS A 233 31.54 -57.40 -16.49
C CYS A 233 32.62 -57.96 -17.42
N LEU A 234 33.88 -57.54 -17.24
CA LEU A 234 35.02 -58.03 -18.02
C LEU A 234 35.33 -59.49 -17.71
N ASP A 235 35.27 -59.89 -16.44
CA ASP A 235 35.46 -61.29 -16.03
C ASP A 235 34.38 -62.18 -16.64
N PHE A 236 33.11 -61.74 -16.64
CA PHE A 236 32.01 -62.44 -17.31
C PHE A 236 32.24 -62.57 -18.83
N PHE A 237 32.77 -61.53 -19.47
CA PHE A 237 33.09 -61.57 -20.90
C PHE A 237 34.26 -62.51 -21.20
N ALA A 238 35.30 -62.50 -20.37
CA ALA A 238 36.44 -63.40 -20.49
C ALA A 238 35.99 -64.87 -20.35
N GLU A 239 35.15 -65.18 -19.37
CA GLU A 239 34.59 -66.52 -19.16
C GLU A 239 33.67 -66.96 -20.31
N ALA A 240 32.84 -66.06 -20.85
CA ALA A 240 31.97 -66.34 -21.99
C ALA A 240 32.72 -66.57 -23.31
N ARG A 241 33.98 -66.09 -23.42
CA ARG A 241 34.85 -66.32 -24.58
C ARG A 241 35.75 -67.55 -24.42
N GLN A 242 35.93 -68.04 -23.19
CA GLN A 242 36.73 -69.23 -22.87
C GLN A 242 35.92 -70.54 -23.00
N LYS A 243 34.59 -70.46 -23.05
CA LYS A 243 33.66 -71.54 -23.45
C LYS A 243 33.37 -71.48 -24.94
#